data_AF-A0A535Q1H3-F1
#
_entry.id   AF-A0A535Q1H3-F1
#
_cell.length_a   1.000
_cell.length_b   1.000
_cell.length_c   1.000
_cell.angle_alpha   90.00
_cell.angle_beta   90.00
_cell.angle_gamma   90.00
#
_symmetry.space_group_name_H-M   'P 1'
#
loop_
_entity.id
_entity.type
_entity.pdbx_description
1 polymer ?
#
loop_
_entity_poly.entity_id
_entity_poly.type
_entity_poly.pdbx_seq_one_letter_code
_entity_poly.pdbx_strand_id
1 'polypeptide(L)'
;RKRLMDRLRDPDKHWKFNEQDIDERAYWDDYMSSYGMAITRCSTKWAPWCVIPANDKVYRNWAVTRILVETLRQIDPQYPHPKLDVPRLMKRLQA
;
A
#
# COMPACT_ATOMS: atom_id res chain seq x y z
N ARG A 1 -10.41 4.76 -18.11
CA ARG A 1 -10.69 5.79 -19.16
C ARG A 1 -10.30 7.20 -18.72
N LYS A 2 -11.04 7.88 -17.81
CA LYS A 2 -10.77 9.28 -17.40
C LYS A 2 -9.30 9.54 -17.03
N ARG A 3 -8.71 8.70 -16.16
CA ARG A 3 -7.30 8.83 -15.73
C ARG A 3 -6.27 8.73 -16.87
N LEU A 4 -6.54 7.92 -17.91
CA LEU A 4 -5.64 7.80 -19.06
C LEU A 4 -5.72 9.05 -19.94
N MET A 5 -6.94 9.57 -20.15
CA MET A 5 -7.14 10.84 -20.83
C MET A 5 -6.46 12.00 -20.10
N ASP A 6 -6.57 12.03 -18.76
CA ASP A 6 -5.92 13.07 -17.94
C ASP A 6 -4.39 13.00 -18.03
N ARG A 7 -3.79 11.82 -18.22
CA ARG A 7 -2.34 11.67 -18.43
C ARG A 7 -1.90 12.19 -19.80
N LEU A 8 -2.68 11.94 -20.85
CA LEU A 8 -2.37 12.42 -22.21
C LEU A 8 -2.55 13.95 -22.35
N ARG A 9 -3.49 14.53 -21.59
CA ARG A 9 -3.75 15.98 -21.60
C ARG A 9 -2.71 16.81 -20.84
N ASP A 10 -1.91 16.18 -19.99
CA ASP A 10 -0.93 16.84 -19.13
C ASP A 10 0.50 16.44 -19.56
N PRO A 11 1.26 17.35 -20.23
CA PRO A 11 2.61 17.06 -20.70
C PRO A 11 3.56 16.53 -19.62
N ASP A 12 3.41 16.99 -18.37
CA ASP A 12 4.25 16.57 -17.25
C ASP A 12 4.00 15.11 -16.83
N LYS A 13 2.93 14.49 -17.36
CA LYS A 13 2.56 13.10 -17.09
C LYS A 13 2.79 12.16 -18.25
N HIS A 14 3.24 12.65 -19.42
CA HIS A 14 3.45 11.82 -20.61
C HIS A 14 4.43 10.68 -20.36
N TRP A 15 5.50 10.92 -19.60
CA TRP A 15 6.48 9.89 -19.24
C TRP A 15 5.89 8.69 -18.47
N LYS A 16 4.72 8.85 -17.83
CA LYS A 16 4.02 7.78 -17.09
C LYS A 16 3.05 6.98 -17.96
N PHE A 17 2.87 7.37 -19.22
CA PHE A 17 1.91 6.74 -20.11
C PHE A 17 2.59 5.60 -20.87
N ASN A 18 1.98 4.42 -20.85
CA ASN A 18 2.34 3.32 -21.72
C ASN A 18 1.17 3.11 -22.69
N GLU A 19 1.45 2.99 -23.99
CA GLU A 19 0.44 2.73 -25.01
C GLU A 19 -0.28 1.40 -24.76
N GLN A 20 0.42 0.40 -24.20
CA GLN A 20 -0.16 -0.89 -23.82
C GLN A 20 -1.30 -0.75 -22.79
N ASP A 21 -1.32 0.32 -21.97
CA ASP A 21 -2.44 0.60 -21.05
C ASP A 21 -3.77 0.81 -21.80
N ILE A 22 -3.75 1.05 -23.11
CA ILE A 22 -4.94 1.15 -23.97
C ILE A 22 -5.39 -0.25 -24.40
N ASP A 23 -4.46 -1.06 -24.91
CA ASP A 23 -4.72 -2.40 -25.44
C ASP A 23 -5.20 -3.35 -24.34
N GLU A 24 -4.55 -3.29 -23.16
CA GLU A 24 -4.91 -4.13 -22.00
C GLU A 24 -6.34 -3.91 -21.51
N ARG A 25 -6.95 -2.76 -21.84
CA ARG A 25 -8.35 -2.47 -21.47
C ARG A 25 -9.34 -3.38 -22.16
N ALA A 26 -8.99 -3.93 -23.32
CA ALA A 26 -9.85 -4.89 -24.02
C ALA A 26 -10.06 -6.17 -23.18
N TYR A 27 -9.09 -6.51 -22.33
CA TYR A 27 -9.11 -7.71 -21.46
C TYR A 27 -9.68 -7.43 -20.07
N TRP A 28 -10.44 -6.34 -19.89
CA TRP A 28 -10.94 -5.94 -18.56
C TRP A 28 -11.68 -7.07 -17.85
N ASP A 29 -12.57 -7.77 -18.55
CA ASP A 29 -13.38 -8.84 -17.98
C ASP A 29 -12.52 -10.06 -17.59
N ASP A 30 -11.48 -10.36 -18.40
CA ASP A 30 -10.53 -11.43 -18.10
C ASP A 30 -9.70 -11.11 -16.84
N TYR A 31 -9.26 -9.85 -16.69
CA TYR A 31 -8.61 -9.40 -15.46
C TYR A 31 -9.53 -9.50 -14.26
N MET A 32 -10.79 -9.07 -14.37
CA MET A 32 -11.75 -9.15 -13.26
C MET A 32 -12.01 -10.60 -12.84
N SER A 33 -12.16 -11.51 -13.81
CA SER A 33 -12.29 -12.95 -13.56
C SER A 33 -11.05 -13.52 -12.86
N SER A 34 -9.87 -13.17 -13.35
CA SER A 34 -8.59 -13.62 -12.79
C SER A 34 -8.37 -13.11 -11.36
N TYR A 35 -8.62 -11.83 -11.09
CA TYR A 35 -8.56 -11.26 -9.75
C TYR A 35 -9.59 -11.90 -8.82
N GLY A 36 -10.82 -12.11 -9.28
CA GLY A 36 -11.85 -12.79 -8.51
C GLY A 36 -11.39 -14.18 -8.08
N MET A 37 -10.86 -14.97 -9.02
CA MET A 37 -10.33 -16.30 -8.72
C MET A 37 -9.17 -16.26 -7.72
N ALA A 38 -8.21 -15.35 -7.91
CA ALA A 38 -7.07 -15.21 -7.02
C ALA A 38 -7.50 -14.84 -5.59
N ILE A 39 -8.40 -13.87 -5.43
CA ILE A 39 -8.90 -13.44 -4.12
C ILE A 39 -9.68 -14.57 -3.45
N THR A 40 -10.57 -15.24 -4.17
CA THR A 40 -11.36 -16.36 -3.64
C THR A 40 -10.48 -17.53 -3.19
N ARG A 41 -9.41 -17.85 -3.92
CA ARG A 41 -8.57 -19.02 -3.62
C ARG A 41 -7.44 -18.72 -2.63
N CYS A 42 -6.95 -17.47 -2.59
CA CYS A 42 -5.74 -17.12 -1.85
C CYS A 42 -6.00 -16.22 -0.63
N SER A 43 -7.24 -15.78 -0.37
CA SER A 43 -7.57 -15.05 0.85
C SER A 43 -7.75 -16.03 2.01
N THR A 44 -6.80 -16.03 2.95
CA THR A 44 -6.79 -16.95 4.09
C THR A 44 -7.02 -16.20 5.41
N LYS A 45 -7.31 -16.92 6.49
CA LYS A 45 -7.50 -16.30 7.82
C LYS A 45 -6.25 -15.60 8.35
N TRP A 46 -5.06 -16.11 8.03
CA TRP A 46 -3.79 -15.57 8.51
C TRP A 46 -3.16 -14.56 7.53
N ALA A 47 -3.56 -14.59 6.26
CA ALA A 47 -3.19 -13.61 5.23
C ALA A 47 -4.42 -13.27 4.37
N PRO A 48 -5.31 -12.39 4.86
CA PRO A 48 -6.51 -11.99 4.14
C PRO A 48 -6.20 -10.96 3.04
N TRP A 49 -6.91 -11.05 1.91
CA TRP A 49 -6.95 -9.99 0.90
C TRP A 49 -7.96 -8.90 1.29
N CYS A 50 -7.63 -7.64 1.04
CA CYS A 50 -8.53 -6.50 1.22
C CYS A 50 -8.85 -5.83 -0.12
N VAL A 51 -10.12 -5.82 -0.52
CA VAL A 51 -10.57 -5.13 -1.75
C VAL A 51 -10.97 -3.70 -1.41
N ILE A 52 -10.21 -2.71 -1.92
CA ILE A 52 -10.38 -1.29 -1.59
C ILE A 52 -10.95 -0.51 -2.78
N PRO A 53 -12.10 0.17 -2.62
CA PRO A 53 -12.60 1.11 -3.62
C PRO A 53 -11.57 2.21 -3.93
N ALA A 54 -11.06 2.24 -5.16
CA ALA A 54 -9.90 3.05 -5.52
C ALA A 54 -10.21 4.21 -6.47
N ASN A 55 -11.48 4.52 -6.74
CA ASN A 55 -11.88 5.61 -7.63
C ASN A 55 -11.51 7.00 -7.06
N ASP A 56 -11.70 7.18 -5.75
CA ASP A 56 -11.23 8.35 -5.00
C ASP A 56 -9.85 8.06 -4.37
N LYS A 57 -8.87 8.94 -4.63
CA LYS A 57 -7.50 8.74 -4.14
C LYS A 57 -7.36 8.98 -2.64
N VAL A 58 -8.11 9.93 -2.09
CA VAL A 58 -8.05 10.29 -0.66
C VAL A 58 -8.64 9.16 0.16
N TYR A 59 -9.81 8.66 -0.22
CA TYR A 59 -10.46 7.51 0.42
C TYR A 59 -9.58 6.26 0.35
N ARG A 60 -9.04 5.92 -0.83
CA ARG A 60 -8.13 4.78 -0.98
C ARG A 60 -6.94 4.88 -0.03
N ASN A 61 -6.29 6.04 0.02
CA ASN A 61 -5.13 6.25 0.89
C ASN A 61 -5.52 6.14 2.37
N TRP A 62 -6.66 6.70 2.76
CA TRP A 62 -7.17 6.60 4.12
C TRP A 62 -7.46 5.13 4.51
N ALA A 63 -8.16 4.38 3.65
CA ALA A 63 -8.53 2.99 3.92
C ALA A 63 -7.30 2.09 4.06
N VAL A 64 -6.33 2.21 3.15
CA VAL A 64 -5.07 1.44 3.21
C VAL A 64 -4.28 1.77 4.48
N THR A 65 -4.10 3.05 4.79
CA THR A 65 -3.39 3.48 6.01
C THR A 65 -4.08 2.98 7.26
N ARG A 66 -5.42 3.01 7.30
CA ARG A 66 -6.18 2.55 8.46
C ARG A 66 -5.96 1.06 8.74
N ILE A 67 -6.07 0.22 7.71
CA ILE A 67 -5.83 -1.22 7.80
C ILE A 67 -4.41 -1.51 8.29
N LEU A 68 -3.41 -0.79 7.75
CA LEU A 68 -2.01 -0.96 8.15
C LEU A 68 -1.80 -0.60 9.64
N VAL A 69 -2.34 0.54 10.08
CA VAL A 69 -2.22 0.99 11.47
C VAL A 69 -2.91 0.02 12.43
N GLU A 70 -4.09 -0.47 12.09
CA GLU A 70 -4.81 -1.45 12.91
C GLU A 70 -4.04 -2.77 13.01
N THR A 71 -3.46 -3.23 11.90
CA THR A 71 -2.64 -4.44 11.86
C THR A 71 -1.37 -4.29 12.71
N LEU A 72 -0.65 -3.17 12.58
CA LEU A 72 0.54 -2.89 13.38
C LEU A 72 0.23 -2.77 14.88
N ARG A 73 -0.93 -2.20 15.23
CA ARG A 73 -1.38 -2.14 16.63
C ARG A 73 -1.67 -3.52 17.22
N GLN A 74 -2.21 -4.45 16.42
CA GLN A 74 -2.44 -5.82 16.87
C GLN A 74 -1.14 -6.60 17.10
N ILE A 75 -0.09 -6.31 16.33
CA ILE A 75 1.25 -6.88 16.53
C ILE A 75 1.89 -6.37 17.83
N ASP A 76 1.50 -5.18 18.29
CA ASP A 76 2.03 -4.50 19.47
C ASP A 76 3.58 -4.45 19.52
N PRO A 77 4.24 -3.88 18.49
CA PRO A 77 5.69 -3.80 18.47
C PRO A 77 6.18 -2.87 19.59
N GLN A 78 7.03 -3.40 20.46
CA GLN A 78 7.70 -2.62 21.50
C GLN A 78 9.07 -2.15 21.03
N TYR A 79 9.49 -0.97 21.50
CA TYR A 79 10.89 -0.58 21.35
C TYR A 79 11.79 -1.59 22.08
N PRO A 80 12.96 -1.93 21.53
CA PRO A 80 13.90 -2.77 22.24
C PRO A 80 14.32 -2.05 23.53
N HIS A 81 14.43 -2.78 24.63
CA HIS A 81 14.95 -2.24 25.89
C HIS A 81 16.49 -2.30 25.87
N PRO A 82 17.18 -1.17 25.65
CA PRO A 82 18.63 -1.18 25.64
C PRO A 82 19.14 -1.44 27.07
N LYS A 83 20.09 -2.37 27.22
CA LYS A 83 20.82 -2.60 28.47
C LYS A 83 21.88 -1.52 28.68
N LEU A 84 21.46 -0.26 28.73
CA LEU A 84 22.34 0.89 28.94
C LEU A 84 22.25 1.34 30.39
N ASP A 85 23.40 1.36 31.05
CA ASP A 85 23.58 2.09 32.30
C ASP A 85 23.82 3.57 31.96
N VAL A 86 22.73 4.28 31.70
CA VAL A 86 22.75 5.70 31.31
C VAL A 86 23.47 6.55 32.36
N PRO A 87 23.23 6.39 33.69
CA PRO A 87 23.98 7.14 34.69
C PRO A 87 25.50 6.94 34.61
N ARG A 88 25.97 5.69 34.46
CA ARG A 88 27.42 5.40 34.29
C ARG A 88 27.98 6.03 33.02
N LEU A 89 27.27 5.94 31.90
CA LEU A 89 27.72 6.48 30.62
C LEU A 89 27.76 8.00 30.61
N MET A 90 26.76 8.67 31.20
CA MET A 90 26.74 10.13 31.35
C MET A 90 27.90 10.61 32.22
N LYS A 91 28.21 9.90 33.30
CA LYS A 91 29.37 10.21 34.15
C LYS A 91 30.71 10.08 33.40
N ARG A 92 30.83 9.15 32.45
CA ARG A 92 32.03 8.98 31.61
C ARG A 92 32.20 10.09 30.57
N LEU A 93 31.12 10.72 30.10
CA LEU A 93 31.18 11.79 29.11
C LEU A 93 31.50 13.16 29.71
N GLN A 94 31.28 13.33 31.02
CA GLN A 94 31.52 14.58 31.75
C GLN A 94 32.91 14.63 32.42
N ALA A 95 33.67 13.53 32.35
CA ALA A 95 35.05 13.44 32.82
C ALA A 95 36.01 13.64 31.64
#